data_AF-A0A1Q3GPT0-F1
#
_entry.id   AF-A0A1Q3GPT0-F1
#
_cell.length_a   1.000
_cell.length_b   1.000
_cell.length_c   1.000
_cell.angle_alpha   90.00
_cell.angle_beta   90.00
_cell.angle_gamma   90.00
#
_symmetry.space_group_name_H-M   'P 1'
#
loop_
_entity.id
_entity.type
_entity.pdbx_description
1 polymer ?
#
loop_
_entity_poly.entity_id
_entity_poly.type
_entity_poly.pdbx_seq_one_letter_code
_entity_poly.pdbx_strand_id
1 'polypeptide(L)'
;MLLLVLVVTTSQAQKQLDINDLKSHTVYFKMPTLQTFDATTQQLLLKAVGDNQFVALAELHRSQKLSYFTTAFLKLLKSKGFNNFAMELGPFSAQVLQEASKTPEKTLENIQKINNQYRIYRSSPLVFADRIADAAFVAEASTLGFRFWGLDQEFIYSYEMHLDALYKLLENKNQETQQLYKQLKNQVRKKAKKSARSRKYAYNCALQQSEEIQKFFALFKDNKVAQERINAMKMSWEIYCREEQRKRGSQLRANYMKRNFDSLYTLASQKEQSPKVFVKMGSVHLTRGISPYRIHDVGEYLTAKAKKNNTGFITFRHLRRFRNGKDLITHKGWQSVRLLISVGQKDQWTLTDLRPLRDKISKGLLVTDKRTKFEIFSYDFMLIPPNDHKAKRNF
;
A
#
# COMPACT_ATOMS: atom_id res chain seq x y z
N MET A 1 -2.79 14.64 -70.58
CA MET A 1 -1.72 15.08 -69.66
C MET A 1 -2.09 14.55 -68.27
N LEU A 2 -1.39 13.54 -67.77
CA LEU A 2 -1.72 12.85 -66.51
C LEU A 2 -1.23 13.69 -65.32
N LEU A 3 -2.13 14.06 -64.39
CA LEU A 3 -1.78 14.80 -63.18
C LEU A 3 -1.30 13.82 -62.10
N LEU A 4 0.00 13.80 -61.83
CA LEU A 4 0.58 12.98 -60.77
C LEU A 4 0.40 13.71 -59.42
N VAL A 5 -0.55 13.26 -58.60
CA VAL A 5 -0.70 13.74 -57.22
C VAL A 5 0.37 13.08 -56.36
N LEU A 6 1.44 13.83 -56.05
CA LEU A 6 2.42 13.44 -55.05
C LEU A 6 1.78 13.54 -53.66
N VAL A 7 1.37 12.40 -53.11
CA VAL A 7 1.05 12.28 -51.68
C VAL A 7 2.37 12.33 -50.91
N VAL A 8 2.73 13.51 -50.42
CA VAL A 8 3.84 13.68 -49.49
C VAL A 8 3.40 13.11 -48.14
N THR A 9 3.69 11.83 -47.91
CA THR A 9 3.62 11.27 -46.56
C THR A 9 4.79 11.85 -45.77
N THR A 10 4.52 12.86 -44.93
CA THR A 10 5.50 13.29 -43.93
C THR A 10 5.68 12.15 -42.95
N SER A 11 6.63 11.26 -43.22
CA SER A 11 7.13 10.28 -42.27
C SER A 11 7.81 11.06 -41.14
N GLN A 12 7.04 11.45 -40.13
CA GLN A 12 7.64 11.94 -38.89
C GLN A 12 8.37 10.76 -38.26
N ALA A 13 9.69 10.79 -38.34
CA ALA A 13 10.54 9.82 -37.66
C ALA A 13 10.15 9.77 -36.17
N GLN A 14 9.73 8.60 -35.70
CA GLN A 14 9.32 8.41 -34.32
C GLN A 14 10.53 8.61 -33.41
N LYS A 15 10.47 9.59 -32.50
CA LYS A 15 11.55 9.87 -31.55
C LYS A 15 11.55 8.79 -30.47
N GLN A 16 12.72 8.19 -30.21
CA GLN A 16 12.91 7.31 -29.06
C GLN A 16 12.88 8.14 -27.76
N LEU A 17 12.07 7.71 -26.78
CA LEU A 17 12.02 8.34 -25.45
C LEU A 17 13.41 8.33 -24.82
N ASP A 18 13.87 9.51 -24.40
CA ASP A 18 15.17 9.71 -23.77
C ASP A 18 15.07 10.42 -22.40
N ILE A 19 16.22 10.71 -21.79
CA ILE A 19 16.29 11.39 -20.49
C ILE A 19 15.85 12.86 -20.55
N ASN A 20 16.01 13.54 -21.69
CA ASN A 20 15.64 14.95 -21.83
C ASN A 20 14.11 15.10 -21.85
N ASP A 21 13.41 14.13 -22.45
CA ASP A 21 11.95 14.06 -22.38
C ASP A 21 11.47 13.98 -20.92
N LEU A 22 12.11 13.15 -20.09
CA LEU A 22 11.81 13.05 -18.66
C LEU A 22 12.16 14.35 -17.92
N LYS A 23 13.35 14.89 -18.15
CA LYS A 23 13.83 16.13 -17.47
C LYS A 23 12.89 17.31 -17.73
N SER A 24 12.33 17.44 -18.94
CA SER A 24 11.39 18.50 -19.30
C SER A 24 10.09 18.51 -18.48
N HIS A 25 9.78 17.38 -17.83
CA HIS A 25 8.61 17.20 -16.97
C HIS A 25 9.00 16.84 -15.53
N THR A 26 10.25 17.10 -15.14
CA THR A 26 10.79 16.81 -13.82
C THR A 26 11.04 18.08 -13.03
N VAL A 27 10.62 18.05 -11.77
CA VAL A 27 10.92 19.10 -10.79
C VAL A 27 11.64 18.48 -9.59
N TYR A 28 12.57 19.24 -9.03
CA TYR A 28 13.35 18.85 -7.86
C TYR A 28 12.96 19.73 -6.68
N PHE A 29 12.88 19.13 -5.50
CA PHE A 29 12.57 19.88 -4.27
C PHE A 29 13.27 19.27 -3.05
N LYS A 30 13.38 20.06 -1.99
CA LYS A 30 13.87 19.62 -0.68
C LYS A 30 12.73 19.72 0.32
N MET A 31 12.79 18.89 1.36
CA MET A 31 11.92 19.06 2.52
C MET A 31 12.74 19.79 3.60
N PRO A 32 12.29 20.98 4.07
CA PRO A 32 13.05 21.78 5.03
C PRO A 32 13.25 21.05 6.37
N THR A 33 12.31 20.18 6.74
CA THR A 33 12.47 19.22 7.84
C THR A 33 12.09 17.83 7.36
N LEU A 34 12.27 16.80 8.19
CA LEU A 34 11.85 15.44 7.85
C LEU A 34 10.34 15.32 7.60
N GLN A 35 9.49 16.25 8.04
CA GLN A 35 8.03 16.05 8.04
C GLN A 35 7.23 17.27 7.55
N THR A 36 7.90 18.22 6.87
CA THR A 36 7.26 19.42 6.32
C THR A 36 7.70 19.68 4.89
N PHE A 37 6.81 20.30 4.12
CA PHE A 37 7.09 20.86 2.81
C PHE A 37 7.17 22.38 2.94
N ASP A 38 8.07 23.02 2.18
CA ASP A 38 8.02 24.48 2.00
C ASP A 38 6.82 24.89 1.13
N ALA A 39 6.51 26.19 1.08
CA ALA A 39 5.33 26.70 0.38
C ALA A 39 5.33 26.33 -1.12
N THR A 40 6.48 26.41 -1.78
CA THR A 40 6.63 26.07 -3.20
C THR A 40 6.35 24.59 -3.47
N THR A 41 6.90 23.70 -2.63
CA THR A 41 6.67 22.25 -2.70
C THR A 41 5.21 21.91 -2.40
N GLN A 42 4.59 22.60 -1.42
CA GLN A 42 3.16 22.44 -1.14
C GLN A 42 2.31 22.79 -2.35
N GLN A 43 2.54 23.95 -2.99
CA GLN A 43 1.80 24.37 -4.18
C GLN A 43 1.98 23.38 -5.34
N LEU A 44 3.22 22.92 -5.57
CA LEU A 44 3.52 21.90 -6.57
C LEU A 44 2.73 20.62 -6.35
N LEU A 45 2.75 20.07 -5.13
CA LEU A 45 2.07 18.82 -4.80
C LEU A 45 0.54 18.98 -4.76
N LEU A 46 0.03 20.14 -4.32
CA LEU A 46 -1.40 20.46 -4.38
C LEU A 46 -1.89 20.51 -5.83
N LYS A 47 -1.11 21.10 -6.75
CA LYS A 47 -1.39 21.10 -8.19
C LYS A 47 -1.35 19.68 -8.76
N ALA A 48 -0.39 18.86 -8.34
CA ALA A 48 -0.29 17.46 -8.75
C ALA A 48 -1.49 16.62 -8.28
N VAL A 49 -1.93 16.82 -7.02
CA VAL A 49 -3.11 16.18 -6.44
C VAL A 49 -4.40 16.67 -7.10
N GLY A 50 -4.51 17.96 -7.43
CA GLY A 50 -5.69 18.55 -8.05
C GLY A 50 -6.96 18.32 -7.22
N ASP A 51 -8.06 17.99 -7.89
CA ASP A 51 -9.36 17.67 -7.27
C ASP A 51 -9.70 16.18 -7.35
N ASN A 52 -8.68 15.33 -7.49
CA ASN A 52 -8.85 13.88 -7.53
C ASN A 52 -9.54 13.38 -6.25
N GLN A 53 -10.46 12.44 -6.41
CA GLN A 53 -11.15 11.80 -5.28
C GLN A 53 -10.24 10.78 -4.60
N PHE A 54 -9.45 10.07 -5.39
CA PHE A 54 -8.52 9.07 -4.91
C PHE A 54 -7.09 9.52 -5.22
N VAL A 55 -6.24 9.50 -4.21
CA VAL A 55 -4.80 9.76 -4.34
C VAL A 55 -4.08 8.53 -3.83
N ALA A 56 -3.14 7.99 -4.59
CA ALA A 56 -2.37 6.83 -4.17
C ALA A 56 -0.86 7.06 -4.16
N LEU A 57 -0.20 6.47 -3.17
CA LEU A 57 1.24 6.35 -3.04
C LEU A 57 1.64 4.89 -3.25
N ALA A 58 2.11 4.60 -4.46
CA ALA A 58 2.50 3.27 -4.93
C ALA A 58 3.95 2.97 -4.52
N GLU A 59 4.12 2.28 -3.39
CA GLU A 59 5.40 2.22 -2.68
C GLU A 59 6.33 1.05 -3.07
N LEU A 60 7.60 1.25 -2.75
CA LEU A 60 8.55 0.17 -2.48
C LEU A 60 8.72 0.07 -0.97
N HIS A 61 8.35 -1.05 -0.36
CA HIS A 61 8.31 -1.19 1.09
C HIS A 61 9.62 -0.82 1.80
N ARG A 62 9.51 -0.35 3.05
CA ARG A 62 10.65 -0.07 3.96
C ARG A 62 11.58 1.06 3.45
N SER A 63 10.99 2.14 2.97
CA SER A 63 11.71 3.40 2.67
C SER A 63 11.58 4.33 3.85
N GLN A 64 12.70 4.78 4.42
CA GLN A 64 12.64 5.75 5.50
C GLN A 64 12.16 7.12 4.99
N LYS A 65 12.70 7.54 3.84
CA LYS A 65 12.34 8.83 3.23
C LYS A 65 10.86 8.86 2.84
N LEU A 66 10.30 7.76 2.36
CA LEU A 66 8.88 7.70 2.02
C LEU A 66 7.96 7.84 3.23
N SER A 67 8.31 7.27 4.39
CA SER A 67 7.49 7.41 5.60
C SER A 67 7.42 8.88 6.05
N TYR A 68 8.56 9.57 5.97
CA TYR A 68 8.67 11.01 6.21
C TYR A 68 7.91 11.86 5.18
N PHE A 69 8.03 11.55 3.89
CA PHE A 69 7.19 12.16 2.85
C PHE A 69 5.71 11.94 3.11
N THR A 70 5.31 10.72 3.47
CA THR A 70 3.90 10.37 3.77
C THR A 70 3.37 11.21 4.93
N THR A 71 4.19 11.42 5.96
CA THR A 71 3.86 12.28 7.11
C THR A 71 3.54 13.71 6.66
N ALA A 72 4.41 14.33 5.86
CA ALA A 72 4.16 15.67 5.30
C ALA A 72 2.98 15.69 4.33
N PHE A 73 2.82 14.63 3.53
CA PHE A 73 1.77 14.52 2.52
C PHE A 73 0.37 14.37 3.11
N LEU A 74 0.23 13.73 4.27
CA LEU A 74 -1.04 13.66 4.99
C LEU A 74 -1.57 15.05 5.36
N LYS A 75 -0.71 15.99 5.79
CA LYS A 75 -1.09 17.39 6.07
C LYS A 75 -1.65 18.07 4.83
N LEU A 76 -0.97 17.91 3.71
CA LEU A 76 -1.38 18.45 2.41
C LEU A 76 -2.70 17.85 1.93
N LEU A 77 -2.88 16.54 2.09
CA LEU A 77 -4.14 15.87 1.72
C LEU A 77 -5.28 16.28 2.64
N LYS A 78 -5.01 16.48 3.94
CA LYS A 78 -6.03 16.98 4.88
C LYS A 78 -6.58 18.33 4.44
N SER A 79 -5.74 19.25 3.98
CA SER A 79 -6.18 20.56 3.45
C SER A 79 -6.99 20.45 2.15
N LYS A 80 -6.99 19.29 1.48
CA LYS A 80 -7.81 18.98 0.29
C LYS A 80 -9.06 18.16 0.60
N GLY A 81 -9.40 18.00 1.88
CA GLY A 81 -10.61 17.31 2.34
C GLY A 81 -10.49 15.79 2.42
N PHE A 82 -9.27 15.25 2.44
CA PHE A 82 -9.07 13.82 2.66
C PHE A 82 -9.22 13.50 4.15
N ASN A 83 -10.13 12.57 4.45
CA ASN A 83 -10.37 12.09 5.82
C ASN A 83 -10.15 10.58 5.96
N ASN A 84 -9.88 9.87 4.87
CA ASN A 84 -9.77 8.42 4.83
C ASN A 84 -8.38 8.01 4.36
N PHE A 85 -7.71 7.16 5.14
CA PHE A 85 -6.37 6.65 4.83
C PHE A 85 -6.37 5.13 4.73
N ALA A 86 -6.33 4.64 3.50
CA ALA A 86 -6.28 3.23 3.17
C ALA A 86 -4.86 2.69 3.06
N MET A 87 -4.63 1.57 3.72
CA MET A 87 -3.32 0.93 3.86
C MET A 87 -3.40 -0.54 3.45
N GLU A 88 -2.26 -1.10 3.03
CA GLU A 88 -2.06 -2.52 2.79
C GLU A 88 -2.01 -3.34 4.10
N LEU A 89 -2.99 -3.16 4.98
CA LEU A 89 -3.14 -3.88 6.23
C LEU A 89 -4.50 -4.58 6.24
N GLY A 90 -4.59 -5.67 7.01
CA GLY A 90 -5.89 -6.26 7.34
C GLY A 90 -6.81 -5.27 8.04
N PRO A 91 -8.15 -5.37 7.86
CA PRO A 91 -9.12 -4.44 8.44
C PRO A 91 -8.96 -4.30 9.96
N PHE A 92 -8.70 -5.41 10.66
CA PHE A 92 -8.54 -5.40 12.12
C PHE A 92 -7.11 -5.01 12.54
N SER A 93 -6.10 -5.27 11.72
CA SER A 93 -4.75 -4.72 11.94
C SER A 93 -4.73 -3.19 11.80
N ALA A 94 -5.49 -2.63 10.86
CA ALA A 94 -5.65 -1.18 10.72
C ALA A 94 -6.39 -0.56 11.93
N GLN A 95 -7.41 -1.23 12.46
CA GLN A 95 -8.08 -0.82 13.70
C GLN A 95 -7.12 -0.84 14.90
N VAL A 96 -6.31 -1.90 15.04
CA VAL A 96 -5.28 -1.97 16.10
C VAL A 96 -4.29 -0.81 15.96
N LEU A 97 -3.88 -0.48 14.73
CA LEU A 97 -2.97 0.63 14.49
C LEU A 97 -3.62 1.98 14.85
N GLN A 98 -4.89 2.19 14.52
CA GLN A 98 -5.63 3.40 14.87
C GLN A 98 -5.82 3.54 16.39
N GLU A 99 -6.08 2.44 17.08
CA GLU A 99 -6.16 2.40 18.55
C GLU A 99 -4.80 2.76 19.18
N ALA A 100 -3.72 2.18 18.66
CA ALA A 100 -2.37 2.42 19.16
C ALA A 100 -1.92 3.88 19.01
N SER A 101 -2.55 4.65 18.11
CA SER A 101 -2.23 6.04 17.83
C SER A 101 -3.27 7.06 18.31
N LYS A 102 -4.25 6.64 19.15
CA LYS A 102 -5.21 7.56 19.77
C LYS A 102 -4.57 8.68 20.59
N THR A 103 -3.43 8.40 21.21
CA THR A 103 -2.56 9.39 21.85
C THR A 103 -1.32 9.54 20.97
N PRO A 104 -1.28 10.54 20.05
CA PRO A 104 -0.27 10.62 19.00
C PRO A 104 1.18 10.52 19.51
N GLU A 105 1.49 11.13 20.66
CA GLU A 105 2.81 11.16 21.29
C GLU A 105 3.27 9.76 21.74
N LYS A 106 2.33 8.87 22.06
CA LYS A 106 2.59 7.48 22.49
C LYS A 106 2.55 6.48 21.34
N THR A 107 2.29 6.92 20.11
CA THR A 107 2.09 6.03 18.95
C THR A 107 3.27 5.08 18.75
N LEU A 108 4.52 5.59 18.79
CA LEU A 108 5.70 4.75 18.60
C LEU A 108 5.82 3.70 19.69
N GLU A 109 5.67 4.09 20.96
CA GLU A 109 5.75 3.19 22.12
C GLU A 109 4.68 2.09 22.03
N ASN A 110 3.44 2.47 21.73
CA ASN A 110 2.32 1.53 21.64
C ASN A 110 2.53 0.51 20.51
N ILE A 111 2.97 0.96 19.33
CA ILE A 111 3.30 0.07 18.21
C ILE A 111 4.49 -0.83 18.57
N GLN A 112 5.52 -0.30 19.23
CA GLN A 112 6.66 -1.09 19.71
C GLN A 112 6.22 -2.19 20.67
N LYS A 113 5.32 -1.89 21.61
CA LYS A 113 4.76 -2.85 22.56
C LYS A 113 4.02 -3.98 21.84
N ILE A 114 3.14 -3.65 20.89
CA ILE A 114 2.40 -4.62 20.08
C ILE A 114 3.39 -5.50 19.28
N ASN A 115 4.35 -4.88 18.61
CA ASN A 115 5.33 -5.60 17.80
C ASN A 115 6.20 -6.53 18.64
N ASN A 116 6.66 -6.09 19.82
CA ASN A 116 7.43 -6.94 20.74
C ASN A 116 6.63 -8.11 21.29
N GLN A 117 5.36 -7.90 21.61
CA GLN A 117 4.49 -8.94 22.16
C GLN A 117 4.25 -10.08 21.16
N TYR A 118 3.92 -9.73 19.90
CA TYR A 118 3.42 -10.69 18.92
C TYR A 118 4.43 -11.07 17.83
N ARG A 119 5.64 -10.48 17.79
CA ARG A 119 6.61 -10.82 16.74
C ARG A 119 6.95 -12.31 16.69
N ILE A 120 7.13 -12.76 15.46
CA ILE A 120 7.68 -14.08 15.11
C ILE A 120 9.08 -13.84 14.53
N TYR A 121 10.10 -14.16 15.32
CA TYR A 121 11.51 -13.86 15.03
C TYR A 121 11.73 -12.38 14.68
N ARG A 122 11.92 -12.10 13.38
CA ARG A 122 12.26 -10.80 12.79
C ARG A 122 11.07 -10.17 12.03
N SER A 123 9.87 -10.73 12.19
CA SER A 123 8.64 -10.28 11.54
C SER A 123 7.64 -9.79 12.59
N SER A 124 7.12 -8.58 12.40
CA SER A 124 6.09 -7.97 13.25
C SER A 124 4.68 -8.36 12.77
N PRO A 125 3.66 -8.35 13.64
CA PRO A 125 2.25 -8.52 13.26
C PRO A 125 1.74 -7.39 12.35
N LEU A 126 2.29 -6.18 12.46
CA LEU A 126 1.90 -4.97 11.74
C LEU A 126 2.97 -4.63 10.68
N VAL A 127 3.16 -5.51 9.69
CA VAL A 127 4.33 -5.54 8.79
C VAL A 127 4.57 -4.25 7.96
N PHE A 128 3.55 -3.40 7.80
CA PHE A 128 3.65 -2.10 7.10
C PHE A 128 3.66 -0.87 8.04
N ALA A 129 3.75 -1.12 9.35
CA ALA A 129 3.97 -0.12 10.40
C ALA A 129 5.09 -0.59 11.37
N ASP A 130 6.06 -1.34 10.84
CA ASP A 130 7.07 -2.07 11.63
C ASP A 130 8.42 -1.33 11.71
N ARG A 131 8.42 -0.03 11.43
CA ARG A 131 9.59 0.86 11.46
C ARG A 131 9.34 2.08 12.33
N ILE A 132 10.43 2.65 12.85
CA ILE A 132 10.38 3.90 13.63
C ILE A 132 9.81 5.03 12.78
N ALA A 133 10.25 5.15 11.53
CA ALA A 133 9.75 6.20 10.63
C ALA A 133 8.29 5.99 10.22
N ASP A 134 7.78 4.75 10.23
CA ASP A 134 6.38 4.48 9.91
C ASP A 134 5.44 5.01 11.01
N ALA A 135 5.85 4.91 12.27
CA ALA A 135 5.09 5.46 13.40
C ALA A 135 4.84 6.97 13.27
N ALA A 136 5.70 7.71 12.55
CA ALA A 136 5.50 9.15 12.33
C ALA A 136 4.26 9.44 11.47
N PHE A 137 4.10 8.76 10.33
CA PHE A 137 2.89 8.98 9.52
C PHE A 137 1.63 8.43 10.19
N VAL A 138 1.76 7.41 11.04
CA VAL A 138 0.63 6.89 11.81
C VAL A 138 0.17 7.91 12.86
N ALA A 139 1.11 8.46 13.64
CA ALA A 139 0.83 9.50 14.62
C ALA A 139 0.20 10.74 13.97
N GLU A 140 0.77 11.18 12.84
CA GLU A 140 0.28 12.33 12.10
C GLU A 140 -1.12 12.08 11.51
N ALA A 141 -1.37 10.92 10.91
CA ALA A 141 -2.69 10.58 10.40
C ALA A 141 -3.75 10.60 11.50
N SER A 142 -3.44 10.09 12.70
CA SER A 142 -4.33 10.18 13.85
C SER A 142 -4.52 11.60 14.37
N THR A 143 -3.45 12.39 14.44
CA THR A 143 -3.51 13.81 14.82
C THR A 143 -4.44 14.60 13.90
N LEU A 144 -4.38 14.33 12.60
CA LEU A 144 -5.23 14.95 11.58
C LEU A 144 -6.64 14.33 11.48
N GLY A 145 -6.96 13.36 12.33
CA GLY A 145 -8.26 12.70 12.39
C GLY A 145 -8.59 11.82 11.18
N PHE A 146 -7.58 11.24 10.51
CA PHE A 146 -7.82 10.28 9.44
C PHE A 146 -8.43 8.99 10.00
N ARG A 147 -9.41 8.44 9.26
CA ARG A 147 -9.93 7.10 9.48
C ARG A 147 -9.03 6.08 8.78
N PHE A 148 -8.55 5.08 9.52
CA PHE A 148 -7.66 4.07 8.96
C PHE A 148 -8.47 2.96 8.32
N TRP A 149 -8.19 2.69 7.05
CA TRP A 149 -8.82 1.63 6.28
C TRP A 149 -7.80 0.54 6.04
N GLY A 150 -8.06 -0.65 6.59
CA GLY A 150 -7.30 -1.86 6.23
C GLY A 150 -7.96 -2.52 5.03
N LEU A 151 -7.28 -2.54 3.89
CA LEU A 151 -7.82 -3.17 2.68
C LEU A 151 -7.39 -4.63 2.56
N ASP A 152 -6.22 -5.00 3.05
CA ASP A 152 -5.61 -6.29 2.76
C ASP A 152 -6.18 -7.43 3.64
N GLN A 153 -5.64 -8.63 3.46
CA GLN A 153 -5.74 -9.71 4.42
C GLN A 153 -4.99 -9.41 5.73
N GLU A 154 -5.38 -10.05 6.81
CA GLU A 154 -4.59 -10.06 8.03
C GLU A 154 -3.26 -10.77 7.79
N PHE A 155 -2.18 -10.22 8.32
CA PHE A 155 -0.85 -10.76 8.08
C PHE A 155 -0.69 -12.14 8.73
N ILE A 156 -0.03 -13.06 8.04
CA ILE A 156 0.16 -14.46 8.51
C ILE A 156 0.71 -14.58 9.95
N TYR A 157 1.45 -13.58 10.44
CA TYR A 157 2.01 -13.58 11.80
C TYR A 157 1.27 -12.69 12.80
N SER A 158 0.09 -12.18 12.45
CA SER A 158 -0.78 -11.42 13.37
C SER A 158 -1.83 -12.29 14.08
N TYR A 159 -2.02 -13.57 13.71
CA TYR A 159 -3.14 -14.37 14.23
C TYR A 159 -3.18 -14.50 15.77
N GLU A 160 -2.03 -14.53 16.45
CA GLU A 160 -1.98 -14.51 17.92
C GLU A 160 -2.62 -13.23 18.49
N MET A 161 -2.36 -12.07 17.87
CA MET A 161 -2.96 -10.79 18.23
C MET A 161 -4.48 -10.80 18.03
N HIS A 162 -4.98 -11.46 16.98
CA HIS A 162 -6.42 -11.57 16.75
C HIS A 162 -7.11 -12.52 17.73
N LEU A 163 -6.46 -13.61 18.15
CA LEU A 163 -6.99 -14.48 19.22
C LEU A 163 -7.11 -13.73 20.55
N ASP A 164 -6.09 -12.95 20.92
CA ASP A 164 -6.14 -12.10 22.12
C ASP A 164 -7.30 -11.10 22.04
N ALA A 165 -7.54 -10.51 20.86
CA ALA A 165 -8.65 -9.58 20.66
C ALA A 165 -10.02 -10.26 20.74
N LEU A 166 -10.17 -11.46 20.18
CA LEU A 166 -11.41 -12.25 20.29
C LEU A 166 -11.67 -12.65 21.74
N TYR A 167 -10.67 -13.15 22.45
CA TYR A 167 -10.82 -13.56 23.84
C TYR A 167 -11.30 -12.41 24.74
N LYS A 168 -10.88 -11.17 24.46
CA LYS A 168 -11.39 -9.99 25.19
C LYS A 168 -12.90 -9.78 25.02
N LEU A 169 -13.45 -10.11 23.85
CA LEU A 169 -14.89 -9.98 23.53
C LEU A 169 -15.75 -11.10 24.13
N LEU A 170 -15.16 -12.13 24.72
CA LEU A 170 -15.92 -13.22 25.33
C LEU A 170 -16.55 -12.73 26.64
N GLU A 171 -17.88 -12.75 26.73
CA GLU A 171 -18.63 -12.30 27.91
C GLU A 171 -18.44 -13.25 29.10
N ASN A 172 -18.64 -14.55 28.87
CA ASN A 172 -18.57 -15.58 29.91
C ASN A 172 -17.25 -16.36 29.81
N LYS A 173 -16.25 -15.93 30.57
CA LYS A 173 -14.94 -16.61 30.67
C LYS A 173 -14.98 -17.60 31.84
N ASN A 174 -14.98 -18.90 31.54
CA ASN A 174 -14.81 -19.98 32.52
C ASN A 174 -13.44 -20.65 32.37
N GLN A 175 -13.11 -21.61 33.25
CA GLN A 175 -11.81 -22.31 33.22
C GLN A 175 -11.57 -23.04 31.89
N GLU A 176 -12.60 -23.69 31.33
CA GLU A 176 -12.52 -24.43 30.07
C GLU A 176 -12.19 -23.50 28.89
N THR A 177 -12.94 -22.41 28.73
CA THR A 177 -12.71 -21.42 27.67
C THR A 177 -11.35 -20.72 27.81
N GLN A 178 -10.90 -20.47 29.05
CA GLN A 178 -9.56 -19.95 29.31
C GLN A 178 -8.46 -20.95 28.91
N GLN A 179 -8.64 -22.24 29.20
CA GLN A 179 -7.71 -23.29 28.83
C GLN A 179 -7.64 -23.47 27.31
N LEU A 180 -8.79 -23.52 26.63
CA LEU A 180 -8.88 -23.59 25.17
C LEU A 180 -8.15 -22.40 24.52
N TYR A 181 -8.41 -21.17 24.97
CA TYR A 181 -7.71 -19.98 24.46
C TYR A 181 -6.19 -20.07 24.66
N LYS A 182 -5.71 -20.44 25.85
CA LYS A 182 -4.26 -20.59 26.14
C LYS A 182 -3.62 -21.64 25.23
N GLN A 183 -4.29 -22.79 25.03
CA GLN A 183 -3.84 -23.84 24.14
C GLN A 183 -3.75 -23.33 22.70
N LEU A 184 -4.79 -22.68 22.19
CA LEU A 184 -4.82 -22.13 20.83
C LEU A 184 -3.73 -21.08 20.60
N LYS A 185 -3.53 -20.17 21.54
CA LYS A 185 -2.47 -19.16 21.47
C LYS A 185 -1.09 -19.80 21.29
N ASN A 186 -0.79 -20.81 22.12
CA ASN A 186 0.45 -21.57 22.04
C ASN A 186 0.59 -22.33 20.72
N GLN A 187 -0.48 -22.98 20.27
CA GLN A 187 -0.51 -23.73 19.00
C GLN A 187 -0.27 -22.81 17.80
N VAL A 188 -1.01 -21.69 17.70
CA VAL A 188 -0.86 -20.70 16.63
C VAL A 188 0.56 -20.15 16.60
N ARG A 189 1.12 -19.77 17.75
CA ARG A 189 2.50 -19.26 17.82
C ARG A 189 3.54 -20.31 17.42
N LYS A 190 3.39 -21.56 17.85
CA LYS A 190 4.28 -22.67 17.48
C LYS A 190 4.22 -22.97 15.98
N LYS A 191 3.01 -23.04 15.40
CA LYS A 191 2.79 -23.25 13.96
C LYS A 191 3.35 -22.07 13.13
N ALA A 192 3.16 -20.83 13.56
CA ALA A 192 3.76 -19.65 12.92
C ALA A 192 5.30 -19.70 12.92
N LYS A 193 5.92 -20.06 14.06
CA LYS A 193 7.38 -20.28 14.16
C LYS A 193 7.87 -21.39 13.23
N LYS A 194 7.10 -22.47 13.05
CA LYS A 194 7.40 -23.56 12.11
C LYS A 194 7.35 -23.06 10.66
N SER A 195 6.28 -22.32 10.30
CA SER A 195 6.12 -21.70 8.98
C SER A 195 7.28 -20.77 8.63
N ALA A 196 7.68 -19.91 9.57
CA ALA A 196 8.79 -18.98 9.37
C ALA A 196 10.15 -19.67 9.15
N ARG A 197 10.33 -20.91 9.62
CA ARG A 197 11.54 -21.72 9.40
C ARG A 197 11.46 -22.60 8.15
N SER A 198 10.26 -22.99 7.72
CA SER A 198 10.06 -23.91 6.60
C SER A 198 8.97 -23.41 5.66
N ARG A 199 9.39 -23.05 4.44
CA ARG A 199 8.48 -22.65 3.35
C ARG A 199 7.58 -23.79 2.86
N LYS A 200 7.83 -25.04 3.27
CA LYS A 200 7.02 -26.22 2.92
C LYS A 200 5.83 -26.43 3.86
N TYR A 201 5.80 -25.77 5.02
CA TYR A 201 4.72 -25.96 5.97
C TYR A 201 3.52 -25.09 5.58
N ALA A 202 2.44 -25.75 5.13
CA ALA A 202 1.16 -25.13 4.76
C ALA A 202 0.40 -24.67 6.01
N TYR A 203 0.89 -23.60 6.62
CA TYR A 203 0.45 -23.12 7.92
C TYR A 203 -1.01 -22.69 7.88
N ASN A 204 -1.41 -21.95 6.85
CA ASN A 204 -2.75 -21.39 6.77
C ASN A 204 -3.78 -22.49 6.48
N CYS A 205 -3.44 -23.44 5.60
CA CYS A 205 -4.28 -24.62 5.39
C CYS A 205 -4.48 -25.41 6.69
N ALA A 206 -3.42 -25.59 7.48
CA ALA A 206 -3.47 -26.30 8.76
C ALA A 206 -4.22 -25.54 9.89
N LEU A 207 -4.48 -24.24 9.73
CA LEU A 207 -5.36 -23.49 10.63
C LEU A 207 -6.82 -23.64 10.23
N GLN A 208 -7.13 -23.61 8.92
CA GLN A 208 -8.50 -23.81 8.42
C GLN A 208 -9.10 -25.14 8.90
N GLN A 209 -8.28 -26.19 8.98
CA GLN A 209 -8.67 -27.55 9.36
C GLN A 209 -8.65 -27.81 10.88
N SER A 210 -8.30 -26.84 11.73
CA SER A 210 -8.19 -27.07 13.18
C SER A 210 -9.56 -27.06 13.85
N GLU A 211 -9.97 -28.21 14.39
CA GLU A 211 -11.21 -28.35 15.15
C GLU A 211 -11.23 -27.47 16.40
N GLU A 212 -10.11 -27.35 17.11
CA GLU A 212 -10.01 -26.53 18.31
C GLU A 212 -10.25 -25.05 18.02
N ILE A 213 -9.76 -24.57 16.88
CA ILE A 213 -10.03 -23.20 16.42
C ILE A 213 -11.51 -23.02 16.11
N GLN A 214 -12.15 -23.98 15.43
CA GLN A 214 -13.59 -23.89 15.15
C GLN A 214 -14.42 -23.94 16.44
N LYS A 215 -14.04 -24.80 17.41
CA LYS A 215 -14.66 -24.83 18.75
C LYS A 215 -14.57 -23.48 19.45
N PHE A 216 -13.41 -22.83 19.41
CA PHE A 216 -13.25 -21.49 19.98
C PHE A 216 -14.04 -20.42 19.25
N PHE A 217 -14.09 -20.46 17.91
CA PHE A 217 -14.89 -19.52 17.12
C PHE A 217 -16.40 -19.68 17.32
N ALA A 218 -16.87 -20.90 17.62
CA ALA A 218 -18.27 -21.16 17.92
C ALA A 218 -18.77 -20.45 19.19
N LEU A 219 -17.87 -20.11 20.12
CA LEU A 219 -18.19 -19.33 21.32
C LEU A 219 -18.66 -17.90 21.00
N PHE A 220 -18.45 -17.43 19.77
CA PHE A 220 -18.78 -16.08 19.34
C PHE A 220 -19.97 -16.02 18.38
N LYS A 221 -20.76 -17.10 18.24
CA LYS A 221 -21.81 -17.21 17.20
C LYS A 221 -22.79 -16.01 17.18
N ASP A 222 -23.09 -15.45 18.35
CA ASP A 222 -24.04 -14.34 18.51
C ASP A 222 -23.36 -12.96 18.58
N ASN A 223 -22.03 -12.90 18.58
CA ASN A 223 -21.26 -11.66 18.66
C ASN A 223 -20.84 -11.18 17.26
N LYS A 224 -21.59 -10.24 16.68
CA LYS A 224 -21.36 -9.72 15.32
C LYS A 224 -19.94 -9.18 15.10
N VAL A 225 -19.40 -8.42 16.05
CA VAL A 225 -18.05 -7.83 15.95
C VAL A 225 -16.98 -8.93 15.93
N ALA A 226 -17.14 -9.96 16.76
CA ALA A 226 -16.25 -11.11 16.76
C ALA A 226 -16.38 -11.92 15.46
N GLN A 227 -17.59 -12.09 14.93
CA GLN A 227 -17.81 -12.80 13.66
C GLN A 227 -17.13 -12.09 12.48
N GLU A 228 -17.17 -10.75 12.40
CA GLU A 228 -16.45 -10.01 11.35
C GLU A 228 -14.94 -10.28 11.43
N ARG A 229 -14.36 -10.29 12.63
CA ARG A 229 -12.94 -10.60 12.86
C ARG A 229 -12.59 -12.04 12.49
N ILE A 230 -13.43 -12.99 12.88
CA ILE A 230 -13.29 -14.40 12.51
C ILE A 230 -13.33 -14.57 11.00
N ASN A 231 -14.25 -13.89 10.32
CA ASN A 231 -14.39 -13.96 8.86
C ASN A 231 -13.18 -13.37 8.14
N ALA A 232 -12.63 -12.26 8.61
CA ALA A 232 -11.39 -11.70 8.07
C ALA A 232 -10.20 -12.65 8.26
N MET A 233 -10.09 -13.31 9.42
CA MET A 233 -9.06 -14.33 9.66
C MET A 233 -9.22 -15.53 8.72
N LYS A 234 -10.44 -16.07 8.58
CA LYS A 234 -10.73 -17.20 7.68
C LYS A 234 -10.44 -16.85 6.22
N MET A 235 -10.80 -15.66 5.76
CA MET A 235 -10.48 -15.18 4.42
C MET A 235 -8.96 -15.05 4.21
N SER A 236 -8.24 -14.54 5.21
CA SER A 236 -6.78 -14.43 5.16
C SER A 236 -6.12 -15.81 5.05
N TRP A 237 -6.63 -16.79 5.81
CA TRP A 237 -6.15 -18.18 5.70
C TRP A 237 -6.44 -18.77 4.33
N GLU A 238 -7.61 -18.53 3.76
CA GLU A 238 -7.95 -19.01 2.43
C GLU A 238 -7.01 -18.45 1.36
N ILE A 239 -6.74 -17.15 1.40
CA ILE A 239 -5.83 -16.52 0.45
C ILE A 239 -4.42 -17.12 0.57
N TYR A 240 -3.86 -17.19 1.78
CA TYR A 240 -2.53 -17.76 1.97
C TYR A 240 -2.47 -19.25 1.67
N CYS A 241 -3.49 -20.03 2.03
CA CYS A 241 -3.54 -21.46 1.72
C CYS A 241 -3.57 -21.69 0.20
N ARG A 242 -4.32 -20.87 -0.56
CA ARG A 242 -4.26 -20.90 -2.03
C ARG A 242 -2.88 -20.55 -2.56
N GLU A 243 -2.18 -19.56 -1.99
CA GLU A 243 -0.80 -19.25 -2.38
C GLU A 243 0.15 -20.41 -2.07
N GLU A 244 0.06 -21.02 -0.88
CA GLU A 244 0.81 -22.22 -0.48
C GLU A 244 0.56 -23.39 -1.47
N GLN A 245 -0.67 -23.52 -1.99
CA GLN A 245 -1.07 -24.53 -2.97
C GLN A 245 -0.88 -24.10 -4.44
N ARG A 246 -0.39 -22.88 -4.71
CA ARG A 246 -0.29 -22.28 -6.07
C ARG A 246 -1.62 -22.17 -6.83
N LYS A 247 -2.75 -21.99 -6.12
CA LYS A 247 -4.11 -21.88 -6.65
C LYS A 247 -4.63 -20.44 -6.73
N ARG A 248 -3.93 -19.56 -7.46
CA ARG A 248 -4.36 -18.16 -7.76
C ARG A 248 -4.85 -17.35 -6.54
N GLY A 249 -4.18 -17.46 -5.38
CA GLY A 249 -4.55 -16.71 -4.18
C GLY A 249 -4.49 -15.18 -4.37
N SER A 250 -3.62 -14.71 -5.25
CA SER A 250 -3.36 -13.28 -5.49
C SER A 250 -4.56 -12.56 -6.09
N GLN A 251 -5.34 -13.22 -6.97
CA GLN A 251 -6.58 -12.64 -7.47
C GLN A 251 -7.67 -12.62 -6.40
N LEU A 252 -7.71 -13.63 -5.52
CA LEU A 252 -8.61 -13.64 -4.37
C LEU A 252 -8.27 -12.50 -3.40
N ARG A 253 -6.97 -12.27 -3.12
CA ARG A 253 -6.46 -11.13 -2.34
C ARG A 253 -6.91 -9.80 -2.93
N ALA A 254 -6.68 -9.59 -4.22
CA ALA A 254 -7.10 -8.37 -4.92
C ALA A 254 -8.62 -8.15 -4.83
N ASN A 255 -9.41 -9.22 -5.00
CA ASN A 255 -10.86 -9.14 -4.85
C ASN A 255 -11.29 -8.80 -3.42
N TYR A 256 -10.61 -9.35 -2.42
CA TYR A 256 -10.85 -9.02 -1.02
C TYR A 256 -10.54 -7.55 -0.72
N MET A 257 -9.41 -7.03 -1.22
CA MET A 257 -9.05 -5.61 -1.08
C MET A 257 -10.08 -4.66 -1.67
N LYS A 258 -10.61 -4.98 -2.87
CA LYS A 258 -11.68 -4.19 -3.51
C LYS A 258 -12.98 -4.21 -2.70
N ARG A 259 -13.37 -5.38 -2.16
CA ARG A 259 -14.55 -5.50 -1.29
C ARG A 259 -14.41 -4.71 0.01
N ASN A 260 -13.25 -4.78 0.66
CA ASN A 260 -12.97 -4.00 1.86
C ASN A 260 -13.03 -2.49 1.56
N PHE A 261 -12.46 -2.06 0.42
CA PHE A 261 -12.57 -0.68 -0.03
C PHE A 261 -14.03 -0.24 -0.20
N ASP A 262 -14.85 -1.03 -0.90
CA ASP A 262 -16.26 -0.68 -1.13
C ASP A 262 -17.09 -0.62 0.14
N SER A 263 -16.87 -1.55 1.07
CA SER A 263 -17.55 -1.54 2.37
C SER A 263 -17.22 -0.25 3.13
N LEU A 264 -15.94 0.09 3.25
CA LEU A 264 -15.48 1.28 3.96
C LEU A 264 -15.87 2.58 3.25
N TYR A 265 -15.83 2.60 1.92
CA TYR A 265 -16.30 3.73 1.11
C TYR A 265 -17.80 3.95 1.27
N THR A 266 -18.60 2.89 1.32
CA THR A 266 -20.05 2.97 1.57
C THR A 266 -20.32 3.58 2.93
N LEU A 267 -19.61 3.12 3.97
CA LEU A 267 -19.73 3.69 5.33
C LEU A 267 -19.32 5.17 5.37
N ALA A 268 -18.23 5.55 4.71
CA ALA A 268 -17.82 6.95 4.65
C ALA A 268 -18.82 7.81 3.87
N SER A 269 -19.46 7.26 2.83
CA SER A 269 -20.46 7.97 2.00
C SER A 269 -21.74 8.31 2.78
N GLN A 270 -21.97 7.68 3.94
CA GLN A 270 -23.07 8.06 4.84
C GLN A 270 -22.84 9.40 5.53
N LYS A 271 -21.59 9.88 5.60
CA LYS A 271 -21.19 11.11 6.31
C LYS A 271 -20.50 12.13 5.42
N GLU A 272 -19.94 11.71 4.30
CA GLU A 272 -19.16 12.53 3.37
C GLU A 272 -19.75 12.41 1.97
N GLN A 273 -20.12 13.54 1.38
CA GLN A 273 -20.46 13.58 -0.04
C GLN A 273 -19.18 13.34 -0.85
N SER A 274 -19.15 12.24 -1.61
CA SER A 274 -17.97 11.81 -2.39
C SER A 274 -16.69 11.68 -1.56
N PRO A 275 -16.59 10.68 -0.65
CA PRO A 275 -15.43 10.50 0.22
C PRO A 275 -14.11 10.51 -0.54
N LYS A 276 -13.17 11.36 -0.10
CA LYS A 276 -11.80 11.38 -0.63
C LYS A 276 -10.93 10.42 0.16
N VAL A 277 -10.12 9.63 -0.55
CA VAL A 277 -9.33 8.54 0.05
C VAL A 277 -7.87 8.61 -0.40
N PHE A 278 -6.98 8.65 0.58
CA PHE A 278 -5.55 8.46 0.39
C PHE A 278 -5.23 6.98 0.49
N VAL A 279 -4.52 6.40 -0.47
CA VAL A 279 -4.22 4.96 -0.53
C VAL A 279 -2.71 4.75 -0.57
N LYS A 280 -2.14 4.02 0.40
CA LYS A 280 -0.71 3.69 0.43
C LYS A 280 -0.53 2.17 0.46
N MET A 281 0.02 1.63 -0.63
CA MET A 281 0.20 0.19 -0.81
C MET A 281 1.41 -0.10 -1.71
N GLY A 282 1.88 -1.34 -1.70
CA GLY A 282 2.86 -1.85 -2.65
C GLY A 282 2.42 -1.57 -4.08
N SER A 283 3.35 -1.07 -4.89
CA SER A 283 3.02 -0.47 -6.18
C SER A 283 2.26 -1.37 -7.15
N VAL A 284 2.52 -2.67 -7.09
CA VAL A 284 1.85 -3.66 -7.94
C VAL A 284 0.33 -3.69 -7.75
N HIS A 285 -0.15 -3.29 -6.56
CA HIS A 285 -1.57 -3.18 -6.26
C HIS A 285 -2.19 -1.91 -6.81
N LEU A 286 -1.40 -0.90 -7.18
CA LEU A 286 -1.85 0.45 -7.53
C LEU A 286 -1.59 0.82 -9.00
N THR A 287 -1.39 -0.17 -9.87
CA THR A 287 -1.33 0.04 -11.32
C THR A 287 -2.72 0.41 -11.85
N ARG A 288 -2.82 1.44 -12.71
CA ARG A 288 -4.10 1.87 -13.32
C ARG A 288 -4.77 0.82 -14.21
N GLY A 289 -4.01 -0.17 -14.67
CA GLY A 289 -4.52 -1.33 -15.40
C GLY A 289 -4.12 -2.62 -14.71
N ILE A 290 -4.24 -3.73 -15.45
CA ILE A 290 -3.82 -5.06 -15.00
C ILE A 290 -2.36 -5.01 -14.53
N SER A 291 -2.10 -5.56 -13.34
CA SER A 291 -0.76 -5.57 -12.75
C SER A 291 0.23 -6.41 -13.57
N PRO A 292 1.56 -6.30 -13.33
CA PRO A 292 2.57 -7.11 -14.02
C PRO A 292 2.36 -8.63 -13.86
N TYR A 293 1.59 -9.04 -12.83
CA TYR A 293 1.27 -10.43 -12.54
C TYR A 293 -0.09 -10.87 -13.10
N ARG A 294 -0.68 -10.08 -14.01
CA ARG A 294 -1.99 -10.34 -14.62
C ARG A 294 -3.15 -10.37 -13.61
N ILE A 295 -3.04 -9.57 -12.56
CA ILE A 295 -4.07 -9.44 -11.52
C ILE A 295 -4.86 -8.16 -11.75
N HIS A 296 -6.18 -8.28 -11.74
CA HIS A 296 -7.10 -7.13 -11.73
C HIS A 296 -7.20 -6.57 -10.32
N ASP A 297 -6.34 -5.60 -10.04
CA ASP A 297 -6.01 -5.15 -8.68
C ASP A 297 -6.66 -3.81 -8.30
N VAL A 298 -6.30 -3.28 -7.13
CA VAL A 298 -6.90 -2.09 -6.53
C VAL A 298 -6.75 -0.84 -7.41
N GLY A 299 -5.61 -0.62 -8.05
CA GLY A 299 -5.38 0.57 -8.89
C GLY A 299 -6.28 0.63 -10.13
N GLU A 300 -6.50 -0.51 -10.79
CA GLU A 300 -7.44 -0.63 -11.91
C GLU A 300 -8.85 -0.37 -11.42
N TYR A 301 -9.21 -0.96 -10.28
CA TYR A 301 -10.50 -0.77 -9.65
C TYR A 301 -10.78 0.70 -9.29
N LEU A 302 -9.83 1.38 -8.64
CA LEU A 302 -9.94 2.79 -8.28
C LEU A 302 -10.00 3.70 -9.50
N THR A 303 -9.29 3.36 -10.58
CA THR A 303 -9.39 4.06 -11.87
C THR A 303 -10.82 3.99 -12.41
N ALA A 304 -11.41 2.79 -12.45
CA ALA A 304 -12.78 2.60 -12.91
C ALA A 304 -13.81 3.29 -11.99
N LYS A 305 -13.63 3.19 -10.67
CA LYS A 305 -14.52 3.81 -9.68
C LYS A 305 -14.48 5.34 -9.75
N ALA A 306 -13.30 5.95 -9.86
CA ALA A 306 -13.17 7.40 -10.05
C ALA A 306 -13.90 7.86 -11.31
N LYS A 307 -13.70 7.15 -12.43
CA LYS A 307 -14.42 7.44 -13.69
C LYS A 307 -15.93 7.33 -13.52
N LYS A 308 -16.43 6.28 -12.86
CA LYS A 308 -17.87 6.10 -12.58
C LYS A 308 -18.43 7.24 -11.73
N ASN A 309 -17.63 7.77 -10.81
CA ASN A 309 -18.00 8.89 -9.95
C ASN A 309 -17.84 10.27 -10.63
N ASN A 310 -17.42 10.33 -11.91
CA ASN A 310 -17.04 11.56 -12.60
C ASN A 310 -15.96 12.37 -11.86
N THR A 311 -15.00 11.66 -11.25
CA THR A 311 -13.85 12.23 -10.55
C THR A 311 -12.54 11.65 -11.07
N GLY A 312 -11.43 11.99 -10.41
CA GLY A 312 -10.10 11.51 -10.77
C GLY A 312 -9.46 10.57 -9.74
N PHE A 313 -8.55 9.73 -10.25
CA PHE A 313 -7.60 8.95 -9.48
C PHE A 313 -6.18 9.33 -9.94
N ILE A 314 -5.34 9.74 -8.99
CA ILE A 314 -3.94 10.11 -9.25
C ILE A 314 -2.98 9.21 -8.46
N THR A 315 -1.90 8.80 -9.10
CA THR A 315 -0.93 7.84 -8.55
C THR A 315 0.50 8.39 -8.53
N PHE A 316 1.15 8.33 -7.37
CA PHE A 316 2.56 8.65 -7.16
C PHE A 316 3.35 7.35 -7.01
N ARG A 317 4.11 6.99 -8.05
CA ARG A 317 4.99 5.82 -8.06
C ARG A 317 6.31 6.12 -7.39
N HIS A 318 6.48 5.59 -6.18
CA HIS A 318 7.74 5.71 -5.48
C HIS A 318 8.76 4.70 -6.01
N LEU A 319 9.89 5.21 -6.50
CA LEU A 319 11.07 4.44 -6.90
C LEU A 319 12.29 4.90 -6.09
N ARG A 320 13.45 4.26 -6.24
CA ARG A 320 14.69 4.68 -5.58
C ARG A 320 15.86 4.62 -6.55
N ARG A 321 16.55 5.74 -6.75
CA ARG A 321 17.85 5.73 -7.41
C ARG A 321 18.97 5.48 -6.40
N PHE A 322 18.94 6.17 -5.26
CA PHE A 322 20.01 6.10 -4.27
C PHE A 322 19.55 5.46 -2.98
N ARG A 323 20.35 4.52 -2.44
CA ARG A 323 20.08 3.91 -1.13
C ARG A 323 21.36 3.60 -0.37
N ASN A 324 21.44 4.07 0.88
CA ASN A 324 22.62 3.92 1.74
C ASN A 324 23.93 4.35 1.02
N GLY A 325 23.86 5.42 0.22
CA GLY A 325 24.97 5.97 -0.55
C GLY A 325 25.22 5.30 -1.91
N LYS A 326 24.59 4.15 -2.19
CA LYS A 326 24.76 3.41 -3.45
C LYS A 326 23.78 3.90 -4.52
N ASP A 327 24.26 4.03 -5.76
CA ASP A 327 23.40 4.20 -6.94
C ASP A 327 22.85 2.84 -7.39
N LEU A 328 21.54 2.76 -7.58
CA LEU A 328 20.78 1.57 -7.95
C LEU A 328 20.44 1.55 -9.46
N ILE A 329 20.94 2.48 -10.25
CA ILE A 329 20.64 2.57 -11.70
C ILE A 329 21.02 1.28 -12.46
N THR A 330 22.01 0.53 -11.99
CA THR A 330 22.44 -0.76 -12.56
C THR A 330 21.91 -1.97 -11.78
N HIS A 331 21.03 -1.78 -10.79
CA HIS A 331 20.55 -2.88 -9.95
C HIS A 331 19.78 -3.92 -10.79
N LYS A 332 20.22 -5.19 -10.69
CA LYS A 332 19.49 -6.32 -11.28
C LYS A 332 18.02 -6.32 -10.85
N GLY A 333 17.11 -6.42 -11.81
CA GLY A 333 15.66 -6.39 -11.60
C GLY A 333 15.02 -5.01 -11.81
N TRP A 334 15.83 -3.96 -11.99
CA TRP A 334 15.36 -2.58 -12.21
C TRP A 334 15.48 -2.13 -13.66
N GLN A 335 15.73 -3.05 -14.59
CA GLN A 335 15.94 -2.71 -16.00
C GLN A 335 14.73 -1.99 -16.61
N SER A 336 13.51 -2.34 -16.20
CA SER A 336 12.26 -1.70 -16.66
C SER A 336 12.10 -0.25 -16.22
N VAL A 337 12.78 0.15 -15.16
CA VAL A 337 12.66 1.50 -14.58
C VAL A 337 13.96 2.29 -14.71
N ARG A 338 15.01 1.74 -15.35
CA ARG A 338 16.34 2.35 -15.43
C ARG A 338 16.31 3.74 -16.03
N LEU A 339 15.60 3.91 -17.15
CA LEU A 339 15.43 5.22 -17.79
C LEU A 339 14.68 6.18 -16.86
N LEU A 340 13.60 5.71 -16.24
CA LEU A 340 12.77 6.51 -15.34
C LEU A 340 13.59 7.01 -14.14
N ILE A 341 14.35 6.14 -13.47
CA ILE A 341 15.13 6.56 -12.30
C ILE A 341 16.35 7.41 -12.64
N SER A 342 16.74 7.54 -13.92
CA SER A 342 17.96 8.26 -14.34
C SER A 342 17.94 9.77 -14.04
N VAL A 343 16.76 10.35 -13.84
CA VAL A 343 16.61 11.76 -13.44
C VAL A 343 16.72 11.97 -11.92
N GLY A 344 16.72 10.89 -11.11
CA GLY A 344 16.77 11.01 -9.66
C GLY A 344 18.04 11.69 -9.15
N GLN A 345 17.92 12.55 -8.14
CA GLN A 345 19.04 13.25 -7.51
C GLN A 345 19.39 12.68 -6.14
N LYS A 346 20.65 12.83 -5.71
CA LYS A 346 21.15 12.22 -4.46
C LYS A 346 20.74 13.01 -3.22
N ASP A 347 20.56 14.32 -3.34
CA ASP A 347 20.29 15.25 -2.25
C ASP A 347 18.92 15.95 -2.34
N GLN A 348 18.14 15.66 -3.38
CA GLN A 348 16.82 16.23 -3.62
C GLN A 348 15.77 15.16 -3.92
N TRP A 349 14.53 15.44 -3.55
CA TRP A 349 13.39 14.70 -4.09
C TRP A 349 13.22 15.05 -5.57
N THR A 350 12.79 14.06 -6.35
CA THR A 350 12.50 14.18 -7.78
C THR A 350 11.05 13.81 -8.01
N LEU A 351 10.28 14.70 -8.62
CA LEU A 351 8.91 14.44 -9.06
C LEU A 351 8.84 14.64 -10.57
N THR A 352 8.47 13.58 -11.29
CA THR A 352 8.29 13.63 -12.75
C THR A 352 6.85 13.35 -13.10
N ASP A 353 6.23 14.25 -13.87
CA ASP A 353 4.89 14.04 -14.43
C ASP A 353 4.98 13.14 -15.67
N LEU A 354 4.37 11.96 -15.60
CA LEU A 354 4.41 10.97 -16.68
C LEU A 354 3.27 11.15 -17.68
N ARG A 355 2.25 11.96 -17.35
CA ARG A 355 1.05 12.11 -18.20
C ARG A 355 1.37 12.75 -19.56
N PRO A 356 2.19 13.82 -19.67
CA PRO A 356 2.59 14.35 -20.97
C PRO A 356 3.32 13.33 -21.85
N LEU A 357 4.12 12.45 -21.24
CA LEU A 357 4.81 11.37 -21.95
C LEU A 357 3.85 10.29 -22.41
N ARG A 358 2.86 9.93 -21.57
CA ARG A 358 1.79 8.99 -21.93
C ARG A 358 1.02 9.47 -23.17
N ASP A 359 0.70 10.76 -23.23
CA ASP A 359 -0.01 11.35 -24.37
C ASP A 359 0.82 11.32 -25.65
N LYS A 360 2.10 11.70 -25.58
CA LYS A 360 3.04 11.64 -26.71
C LYS A 360 3.22 10.20 -27.22
N ILE A 361 3.33 9.22 -26.32
CA ILE A 361 3.44 7.81 -26.68
C ILE A 361 2.14 7.30 -27.32
N SER A 362 0.98 7.73 -26.82
CA SER A 362 -0.33 7.32 -27.36
C SER A 362 -0.55 7.87 -28.78
N LYS A 363 0.01 9.06 -29.07
CA LYS A 363 -0.02 9.70 -30.40
C LYS A 363 1.09 9.22 -31.35
N GLY A 364 1.95 8.29 -30.93
CA GLY A 364 3.08 7.82 -31.74
C GLY A 364 4.23 8.81 -31.90
N LEU A 365 4.22 9.93 -31.17
CA LEU A 365 5.28 10.95 -31.21
C LEU A 365 6.53 10.52 -30.46
N LEU A 366 6.36 9.65 -29.45
CA LEU A 366 7.45 9.02 -28.71
C LEU A 366 7.28 7.50 -28.73
N VAL A 367 8.39 6.78 -28.91
CA VAL A 367 8.44 5.32 -28.77
C VAL A 367 9.35 4.90 -27.62
N THR A 368 8.99 3.80 -26.96
CA THR A 368 9.76 3.24 -25.84
C THR A 368 9.50 1.74 -25.73
N ASP A 369 10.33 1.04 -24.96
CA ASP A 369 10.16 -0.40 -24.75
C ASP A 369 8.89 -0.72 -23.96
N LYS A 370 8.40 -1.96 -24.09
CA LYS A 370 7.13 -2.39 -23.46
C LYS A 370 7.11 -2.19 -21.94
N ARG A 371 8.26 -2.30 -21.26
CA ARG A 371 8.33 -2.21 -19.79
C ARG A 371 8.31 -0.75 -19.34
N THR A 372 9.05 0.13 -20.00
CA THR A 372 8.98 1.57 -19.74
C THR A 372 7.59 2.11 -20.07
N LYS A 373 7.00 1.67 -21.19
CA LYS A 373 5.61 2.02 -21.55
C LYS A 373 4.65 1.57 -20.46
N PHE A 374 4.79 0.35 -19.94
CA PHE A 374 3.95 -0.14 -18.85
C PHE A 374 3.98 0.79 -17.62
N GLU A 375 5.16 1.22 -17.17
CA GLU A 375 5.30 2.12 -16.01
C GLU A 375 4.63 3.49 -16.26
N ILE A 376 4.86 4.11 -17.43
CA ILE A 376 4.26 5.42 -17.81
C ILE A 376 2.72 5.35 -17.87
N PHE A 377 2.17 4.23 -18.33
CA PHE A 377 0.72 4.04 -18.41
C PHE A 377 0.11 3.60 -17.06
N SER A 378 0.90 2.98 -16.20
CA SER A 378 0.45 2.48 -14.90
C SER A 378 0.38 3.57 -13.83
N TYR A 379 1.17 4.63 -13.95
CA TYR A 379 1.29 5.67 -12.92
C TYR A 379 1.31 7.08 -13.50
N ASP A 380 0.85 8.07 -12.73
CA ASP A 380 0.72 9.46 -13.17
C ASP A 380 1.96 10.29 -12.86
N PHE A 381 2.55 10.07 -11.68
CA PHE A 381 3.80 10.68 -11.26
C PHE A 381 4.81 9.62 -10.87
N MET A 382 6.09 9.88 -11.16
CA MET A 382 7.20 9.19 -10.52
C MET A 382 7.76 10.06 -9.40
N LEU A 383 7.97 9.46 -8.23
CA LEU A 383 8.54 10.08 -7.06
C LEU A 383 9.82 9.33 -6.66
N ILE A 384 10.97 10.01 -6.68
CA ILE A 384 12.25 9.44 -6.26
C ILE A 384 12.76 10.25 -5.05
N PRO A 385 13.06 9.60 -3.92
CA PRO A 385 13.63 10.29 -2.79
C PRO A 385 15.09 10.68 -3.06
N PRO A 386 15.63 11.64 -2.27
CA PRO A 386 17.08 11.72 -2.09
C PRO A 386 17.60 10.39 -1.53
N ASN A 387 18.92 10.28 -1.31
CA ASN A 387 19.54 9.08 -0.77
C ASN A 387 18.73 8.47 0.40
N ASP A 388 18.10 7.32 0.10
CA ASP A 388 17.17 6.69 1.02
C ASP A 388 17.90 5.70 1.93
N HIS A 389 17.27 5.35 3.03
CA HIS A 389 17.82 4.44 4.01
C HIS A 389 16.87 3.30 4.30
N LYS A 390 17.42 2.17 4.70
CA LYS A 390 16.62 1.11 5.29
C LYS A 390 16.14 1.61 6.65
N ALA A 391 14.82 1.82 6.78
CA ALA A 391 14.24 2.26 8.03
C ALA A 391 14.55 1.26 9.16
N LYS A 392 14.84 1.79 10.36
CA LYS A 392 15.10 1.00 11.58
C LYS A 392 13.80 0.37 12.06
N ARG A 393 13.87 -0.90 12.50
CA ARG A 393 12.72 -1.60 13.09
C ARG A 393 12.31 -0.96 14.41
N ASN A 394 11.03 -1.07 14.75
CA ASN A 394 10.49 -0.64 16.04
C ASN A 394 10.21 -1.85 16.96
N PHE A 395 11.09 -2.86 16.98
CA PHE A 395 11.05 -4.04 17.85
C PHE A 395 12.37 -4.81 17.79
#